data_AF-A0A8T5F0I5-F1
#
_entry.id   AF-A0A8T5F0I5-F1
#
_cell.length_a   1.000
_cell.length_b   1.000
_cell.length_c   1.000
_cell.angle_alpha   90.00
_cell.angle_beta   90.00
_cell.angle_gamma   90.00
#
_symmetry.space_group_name_H-M   'P 1'
#
loop_
_entity.id
_entity.type
_entity.pdbx_description
1 polymer ?
#
loop_
_entity_poly.entity_id
_entity_poly.type
_entity_poly.pdbx_seq_one_letter_code
_entity_poly.pdbx_strand_id
1 'polypeptide(L)'
;MYNHIYWLPQLGFELYSTATILTGLLLGPWLGLLQGILSQFFAYFFSGKIKHYALIGIISWAIIGFICGLIRNLNISVTKIGIFFIVLYEGITTPLFRLSGVRTFSAIFHLITHIIIGIFLFSTLAPILYNILR
;
A
#
# COMPACT_ATOMS: atom_id res chain seq x y z
N MET A 1 19.90 -14.48 -3.26
CA MET A 1 19.32 -15.06 -4.49
C MET A 1 17.87 -14.60 -4.61
N TYR A 2 17.49 -14.02 -5.76
CA TYR A 2 16.13 -13.58 -6.08
C TYR A 2 15.44 -14.70 -6.87
N ASN A 3 14.65 -15.56 -6.20
CA ASN A 3 13.90 -16.63 -6.87
C ASN A 3 12.50 -16.13 -7.27
N HIS A 4 12.37 -15.72 -8.52
CA HIS A 4 11.47 -16.26 -9.56
C HIS A 4 9.99 -16.56 -9.30
N ILE A 5 9.30 -15.93 -8.34
CA ILE A 5 7.84 -15.81 -8.41
C ILE A 5 7.46 -14.35 -8.21
N TYR A 6 7.46 -13.57 -9.30
CA TYR A 6 7.21 -12.12 -9.29
C TYR A 6 5.78 -11.73 -8.87
N TRP A 7 4.85 -12.67 -8.80
CA TRP A 7 3.41 -12.39 -8.64
C TRP A 7 2.93 -12.47 -7.20
N LEU A 8 3.36 -13.49 -6.44
CA LEU A 8 2.91 -13.73 -5.07
C LEU A 8 3.33 -12.63 -4.06
N PRO A 9 4.59 -12.15 -4.08
CA PRO A 9 5.01 -11.04 -3.22
C PRO A 9 4.27 -9.74 -3.56
N GLN A 10 3.99 -9.50 -4.85
CA GLN A 10 3.24 -8.33 -5.33
C GLN A 10 1.79 -8.37 -4.86
N LEU A 11 1.15 -9.53 -4.89
CA LEU A 11 -0.26 -9.68 -4.49
C LEU A 11 -0.44 -9.53 -2.99
N GLY A 12 0.50 -10.07 -2.20
CA GLY A 12 0.59 -9.77 -0.76
C GLY A 12 0.79 -8.28 -0.50
N PHE A 13 1.50 -7.59 -1.42
CA PHE A 13 1.75 -6.17 -1.30
C PHE A 13 0.45 -5.34 -1.47
N GLU A 14 -0.35 -5.68 -2.48
CA GLU A 14 -1.63 -4.96 -2.69
C GLU A 14 -2.72 -5.29 -1.66
N LEU A 15 -2.71 -6.48 -1.08
CA LEU A 15 -3.68 -6.83 -0.05
C LEU A 15 -3.46 -6.02 1.23
N TYR A 16 -2.21 -5.74 1.60
CA TYR A 16 -1.96 -4.91 2.77
C TYR A 16 -2.29 -3.44 2.50
N SER A 17 -2.09 -2.93 1.27
CA SER A 17 -2.37 -1.54 0.93
C SER A 17 -3.88 -1.29 1.05
N THR A 18 -4.64 -2.25 0.51
CA THR A 18 -6.09 -2.35 0.65
C THR A 18 -6.51 -2.41 2.11
N ALA A 19 -5.92 -3.30 2.91
CA ALA A 19 -6.23 -3.42 4.34
C ALA A 19 -5.95 -2.12 5.10
N THR A 20 -4.82 -1.46 4.85
CA THR A 20 -4.42 -0.22 5.53
C THR A 20 -5.42 0.91 5.28
N ILE A 21 -5.84 1.09 4.04
CA ILE A 21 -6.80 2.12 3.65
C ILE A 21 -8.18 1.81 4.24
N LEU A 22 -8.64 0.55 4.16
CA LEU A 22 -9.91 0.13 4.74
C LEU A 22 -9.92 0.28 6.26
N THR A 23 -8.85 -0.11 6.95
CA THR A 23 -8.73 0.07 8.41
C THR A 23 -8.80 1.53 8.81
N GLY A 24 -8.13 2.43 8.07
CA GLY A 24 -8.25 3.87 8.30
C GLY A 24 -9.70 4.35 8.15
N LEU A 25 -10.35 3.98 7.05
CA LEU A 25 -11.73 4.41 6.76
C LEU A 25 -12.77 3.87 7.75
N LEU A 26 -12.65 2.60 8.17
CA LEU A 26 -13.61 1.94 9.05
C LEU A 26 -13.35 2.25 10.52
N LEU A 27 -12.11 2.05 10.97
CA LEU A 27 -11.76 2.07 12.40
C LEU A 27 -11.19 3.43 12.85
N GLY A 28 -10.88 4.32 11.92
CA GLY A 28 -10.41 5.68 12.19
C GLY A 28 -8.90 5.87 12.10
N PRO A 29 -8.43 7.12 12.27
CA PRO A 29 -7.07 7.54 11.88
C PRO A 29 -5.96 6.84 12.66
N TRP A 30 -6.12 6.65 13.98
CA TRP A 30 -5.10 6.01 14.81
C TRP A 30 -4.92 4.52 14.50
N LEU A 31 -6.02 3.81 14.23
CA LEU A 31 -5.97 2.40 13.87
C LEU A 31 -5.48 2.21 12.43
N GLY A 32 -5.81 3.13 11.51
CA GLY A 32 -5.22 3.17 10.17
C GLY A 32 -3.69 3.38 10.20
N LEU A 33 -3.22 4.31 11.05
CA LEU A 33 -1.80 4.54 11.28
C LEU A 33 -1.09 3.28 11.77
N LEU A 34 -1.64 2.65 12.82
CA LEU A 34 -1.08 1.42 13.40
C LEU A 34 -1.02 0.30 12.36
N GLN A 35 -2.08 0.09 11.60
CA GLN A 35 -2.13 -0.91 10.53
C GLN A 35 -1.06 -0.65 9.46
N GLY A 36 -0.85 0.61 9.06
CA GLY A 36 0.18 0.98 8.10
C GLY A 36 1.60 0.72 8.61
N ILE A 37 1.85 0.92 9.92
CA ILE A 37 3.13 0.57 10.55
C ILE A 37 3.32 -0.96 10.56
N LEU A 38 2.33 -1.68 11.09
CA LEU A 38 2.45 -3.12 11.34
C LEU A 38 2.55 -3.92 10.04
N SER A 39 1.72 -3.61 9.05
CA SER A 39 1.72 -4.29 7.74
C SER A 39 3.12 -4.30 7.14
N GLN A 40 3.77 -3.15 7.12
CA GLN A 40 5.07 -3.02 6.49
C GLN A 40 6.22 -3.48 7.39
N PHE A 41 6.11 -3.31 8.70
CA PHE A 41 7.06 -3.88 9.64
C PHE A 41 7.14 -5.41 9.52
N PHE A 42 5.99 -6.11 9.53
CA PHE A 42 5.96 -7.57 9.41
C PHE A 42 6.47 -8.03 8.04
N ALA A 43 6.13 -7.34 6.96
CA ALA A 43 6.65 -7.65 5.63
C ALA A 43 8.19 -7.64 5.58
N TYR A 44 8.83 -6.66 6.23
CA TYR A 44 10.29 -6.58 6.30
C TYR A 44 10.91 -7.55 7.31
N PHE A 45 10.25 -7.78 8.44
CA PHE A 45 10.70 -8.73 9.45
C PHE A 45 10.77 -10.14 8.89
N PHE A 46 9.70 -10.62 8.24
CA PHE A 46 9.67 -11.96 7.62
C PHE A 46 10.58 -12.06 6.39
N SER A 47 10.81 -10.96 5.66
CA SER A 47 11.73 -10.97 4.53
C SER A 47 13.21 -11.01 4.94
N GLY A 48 13.56 -10.76 6.21
CA GLY A 48 14.95 -10.72 6.70
C GLY A 48 15.84 -9.65 6.03
N LYS A 49 15.23 -8.68 5.33
CA LYS A 49 15.92 -7.67 4.52
C LYS A 49 15.47 -6.27 4.94
N ILE A 50 15.83 -5.88 6.16
CA ILE A 50 15.64 -4.51 6.63
C ILE A 50 16.68 -3.64 5.92
N LYS A 51 16.22 -2.83 4.97
CA LYS A 51 17.05 -1.82 4.28
C LYS A 51 16.51 -0.43 4.57
N HIS A 52 17.30 0.60 4.34
CA HIS A 52 16.93 2.01 4.62
C HIS A 52 15.60 2.44 3.99
N TYR A 53 15.26 1.91 2.81
CA TYR A 53 13.97 2.18 2.15
C TYR A 53 12.76 1.56 2.87
N ALA A 54 12.98 0.62 3.79
CA ALA A 54 11.91 0.01 4.58
C ALA A 54 11.23 1.03 5.48
N LEU A 55 12.02 1.92 6.09
CA LEU A 55 11.51 3.00 6.93
C LEU A 55 10.63 3.97 6.13
N ILE A 56 11.04 4.30 4.90
CA ILE A 56 10.27 5.16 4.00
C ILE A 56 8.91 4.51 3.72
N GLY A 57 8.90 3.21 3.43
CA GLY A 57 7.66 2.45 3.20
C GLY A 57 6.74 2.42 4.43
N ILE A 58 7.30 2.14 5.62
CA ILE A 58 6.56 2.12 6.90
C ILE A 58 5.92 3.47 7.17
N ILE A 59 6.70 4.55 7.09
CA ILE A 59 6.21 5.91 7.35
C ILE A 59 5.14 6.31 6.33
N SER A 60 5.36 5.99 5.05
CA SER A 60 4.40 6.34 3.99
C SER A 60 3.04 5.66 4.20
N TRP A 61 3.02 4.36 4.49
CA TRP A 61 1.76 3.63 4.74
C TRP A 61 1.09 4.05 6.04
N ALA A 62 1.86 4.35 7.09
CA ALA A 62 1.33 4.90 8.34
C ALA A 62 0.60 6.23 8.11
N ILE A 63 1.21 7.14 7.33
CA ILE A 63 0.61 8.43 6.98
C ILE A 63 -0.65 8.21 6.12
N ILE A 64 -0.60 7.33 5.12
CA ILE A 64 -1.76 7.04 4.25
C ILE A 64 -2.94 6.53 5.08
N GLY A 65 -2.70 5.55 5.97
CA GLY A 65 -3.74 5.00 6.85
C GLY A 65 -4.34 6.06 7.78
N PHE A 66 -3.49 6.93 8.33
CA PHE A 66 -3.92 8.05 9.17
C PHE A 66 -4.81 9.04 8.40
N ILE A 67 -4.37 9.49 7.22
CA ILE A 67 -5.11 10.44 6.39
C ILE A 67 -6.44 9.83 5.96
N CYS A 68 -6.46 8.55 5.57
CA CYS A 68 -7.69 7.83 5.21
C CYS A 68 -8.72 7.89 6.35
N GLY A 69 -8.29 7.72 7.60
CA GLY A 69 -9.19 7.84 8.75
C GLY A 69 -9.67 9.27 9.03
N LEU A 70 -8.87 10.30 8.71
CA LEU A 70 -9.31 11.70 8.81
C LEU A 70 -10.39 12.03 7.77
N ILE A 71 -10.25 11.53 6.54
CA ILE A 71 -11.17 11.80 5.44
C ILE A 71 -12.38 10.88 5.41
N ARG A 72 -12.53 9.95 6.37
CA ARG A 72 -13.62 8.94 6.37
C ARG A 72 -15.03 9.53 6.32
N ASN A 73 -15.19 10.77 6.81
CA ASN A 73 -16.47 11.48 6.83
C ASN A 73 -16.74 12.28 5.55
N LEU A 74 -15.71 12.47 4.71
CA LEU A 74 -15.88 13.03 3.37
C LEU A 74 -16.46 11.92 2.53
N ASN A 75 -17.69 12.09 2.04
CA ASN A 75 -18.50 11.07 1.34
C ASN A 75 -17.92 10.69 -0.05
N ILE A 76 -16.66 10.29 -0.07
CA ILE A 76 -15.84 9.98 -1.24
C ILE A 76 -15.83 8.46 -1.39
N SER A 77 -15.99 7.99 -2.62
CA SER A 77 -15.92 6.57 -2.94
C SER A 77 -14.56 5.96 -2.53
N VAL A 78 -14.61 4.82 -1.84
CA VAL A 78 -13.44 4.01 -1.43
C VAL A 78 -12.52 3.73 -2.61
N THR A 79 -13.09 3.45 -3.78
CA THR A 79 -12.33 3.20 -5.02
C THR A 79 -11.46 4.40 -5.39
N LYS A 80 -12.02 5.62 -5.31
CA LYS A 80 -11.28 6.85 -5.63
C LYS A 80 -10.17 7.12 -4.62
N ILE A 81 -10.47 6.96 -3.33
CA ILE A 81 -9.48 7.10 -2.25
C ILE A 81 -8.34 6.12 -2.45
N GLY A 82 -8.66 4.85 -2.68
CA GLY A 82 -7.67 3.78 -2.83
C GLY A 82 -6.74 3.99 -4.01
N ILE A 83 -7.30 4.24 -5.20
CA ILE A 83 -6.51 4.48 -6.41
C ILE A 83 -5.64 5.73 -6.24
N PHE A 84 -6.18 6.81 -5.67
CA PHE A 84 -5.41 8.03 -5.43
C PHE A 84 -4.20 7.78 -4.54
N PHE A 85 -4.38 7.09 -3.40
CA PHE A 85 -3.28 6.83 -2.47
C PHE A 85 -2.25 5.82 -3.00
N ILE A 86 -2.66 4.84 -3.81
CA ILE A 86 -1.72 3.96 -4.52
C ILE A 86 -0.85 4.77 -5.47
N VAL A 87 -1.45 5.59 -6.33
CA VAL A 87 -0.71 6.41 -7.31
C VAL A 87 0.20 7.40 -6.59
N LEU A 88 -0.27 8.01 -5.50
CA LEU A 88 0.53 8.92 -4.70
C LEU A 88 1.70 8.22 -4.01
N TYR A 89 1.47 7.05 -3.42
CA TYR A 89 2.53 6.23 -2.82
C TYR A 89 3.62 5.91 -3.85
N GLU A 90 3.23 5.34 -4.98
CA GLU A 90 4.14 4.94 -6.05
C GLU A 90 4.88 6.12 -6.67
N GLY A 91 4.21 7.25 -6.85
CA GLY A 91 4.82 8.49 -7.33
C GLY A 91 5.94 9.00 -6.43
N ILE A 92 5.90 8.69 -5.13
CA ILE A 92 6.93 9.07 -4.15
C ILE A 92 7.99 7.97 -4.02
N THR A 93 7.58 6.71 -3.87
CA THR A 93 8.49 5.61 -3.51
C THR A 93 9.29 5.09 -4.71
N THR A 94 8.71 5.03 -5.91
CA THR A 94 9.40 4.52 -7.10
C THR A 94 10.65 5.36 -7.46
N PRO A 95 10.61 6.70 -7.47
CA PRO A 95 11.81 7.53 -7.64
C PRO A 95 12.88 7.28 -6.56
N LEU A 96 12.46 7.15 -5.30
CA LEU A 96 13.36 6.88 -4.17
C LEU A 96 14.04 5.51 -4.26
N PHE A 97 13.31 4.49 -4.71
CA PHE A 97 13.89 3.17 -5.00
C PHE A 97 14.92 3.24 -6.14
N ARG A 98 14.65 4.06 -7.16
CA ARG A 98 15.59 4.25 -8.26
C ARG A 98 16.89 4.92 -7.81
N LEU A 99 16.79 5.97 -6.99
CA LEU A 99 17.96 6.62 -6.36
C LEU A 99 18.74 5.67 -5.46
N SER A 100 18.08 4.69 -4.86
CA SER A 100 18.70 3.64 -4.02
C SER A 100 19.42 2.54 -4.83
N GLY A 101 19.52 2.66 -6.15
CA GLY A 101 20.29 1.76 -7.02
C GLY A 101 19.50 0.58 -7.61
N VAL A 102 18.17 0.56 -7.49
CA VAL A 102 17.33 -0.48 -8.13
C VAL A 102 17.37 -0.31 -9.66
N ARG A 103 17.44 -1.43 -10.41
CA ARG A 103 17.43 -1.43 -11.88
C ARG A 103 16.14 -0.79 -12.43
N THR A 104 16.26 0.11 -13.40
CA THR A 104 15.13 0.87 -13.98
C THR A 104 13.99 -0.04 -14.43
N PHE A 105 14.32 -1.12 -15.14
CA PHE A 105 13.32 -2.06 -15.66
C PHE A 105 12.50 -2.73 -14.54
N SER A 106 13.18 -3.11 -13.44
CA SER A 106 12.50 -3.72 -12.29
C SER A 106 11.61 -2.73 -11.56
N ALA A 107 12.01 -1.45 -11.48
CA ALA A 107 11.22 -0.40 -10.84
C ALA A 107 9.96 -0.07 -11.66
N ILE A 108 10.10 0.05 -12.99
CA ILE A 108 8.97 0.30 -13.90
C ILE A 108 8.00 -0.88 -13.90
N PHE A 109 8.51 -2.12 -13.95
CA PHE A 109 7.66 -3.30 -13.87
C PHE A 109 6.89 -3.33 -12.55
N HIS A 110 7.56 -3.06 -11.43
CA HIS A 110 6.91 -2.98 -10.12
C HIS A 110 5.80 -1.93 -10.10
N LEU A 111 6.10 -0.69 -10.50
CA LEU A 111 5.14 0.41 -10.63
C LEU A 111 3.89 0.01 -11.41
N ILE A 112 4.06 -0.56 -12.61
CA ILE A 112 2.94 -0.93 -13.48
C ILE A 112 2.09 -2.01 -12.83
N THR A 113 2.72 -3.07 -12.31
CA THR A 113 1.98 -4.16 -11.64
C THR A 113 1.24 -3.69 -10.40
N HIS A 114 1.86 -2.79 -9.62
CA HIS A 114 1.29 -2.19 -8.41
C HIS A 114 0.01 -1.41 -8.73
N ILE A 115 0.09 -0.51 -9.72
CA ILE A 115 -1.05 0.27 -10.18
C ILE A 115 -2.16 -0.62 -10.72
N ILE A 116 -1.85 -1.61 -11.57
CA ILE A 116 -2.88 -2.46 -12.18
C ILE A 116 -3.60 -3.32 -11.13
N ILE A 117 -2.85 -4.01 -10.27
CA ILE A 117 -3.46 -4.89 -9.25
C ILE A 117 -4.16 -4.05 -8.18
N GLY A 118 -3.60 -2.90 -7.79
CA GLY A 118 -4.23 -1.95 -6.88
C GLY A 118 -5.56 -1.41 -7.42
N ILE A 119 -5.60 -0.98 -8.69
CA ILE A 119 -6.85 -0.56 -9.34
C ILE A 119 -7.87 -1.71 -9.33
N PHE A 120 -7.44 -2.93 -9.65
CA PHE A 120 -8.32 -4.10 -9.63
C PHE A 120 -8.90 -4.34 -8.22
N LEU A 121 -8.09 -4.35 -7.17
CA LEU A 121 -8.56 -4.57 -5.80
C LEU A 121 -9.49 -3.45 -5.33
N PHE A 122 -9.18 -2.18 -5.61
CA PHE A 122 -10.01 -1.06 -5.16
C PHE A 122 -11.28 -0.84 -5.98
N SER A 123 -11.34 -1.36 -7.21
CA SER A 123 -12.56 -1.35 -8.02
C SER A 123 -13.49 -2.53 -7.73
N THR A 124 -12.97 -3.66 -7.27
CA THR A 124 -13.75 -4.89 -7.06
C THR A 124 -13.89 -5.24 -5.58
N LEU A 125 -12.79 -5.59 -4.92
CA LEU A 125 -12.78 -6.24 -3.62
C LEU A 125 -12.94 -5.24 -2.46
N ALA A 126 -12.27 -4.09 -2.51
CA ALA A 126 -12.30 -3.09 -1.44
C ALA A 126 -13.70 -2.50 -1.19
N PRO A 127 -14.51 -2.13 -2.22
CA PRO A 127 -15.87 -1.64 -2.02
C PRO A 127 -16.79 -2.70 -1.40
N ILE A 128 -16.64 -3.96 -1.82
CA ILE A 128 -17.41 -5.08 -1.27
C ILE A 128 -17.08 -5.25 0.21
N LEU A 129 -15.79 -5.35 0.56
CA LEU A 129 -15.36 -5.47 1.96
C LEU A 129 -15.79 -4.28 2.81
N TYR A 130 -15.66 -3.06 2.28
CA TYR A 130 -16.05 -1.85 2.99
C TYR A 130 -17.54 -1.84 3.32
N ASN A 131 -18.40 -2.26 2.37
CA ASN A 131 -19.84 -2.32 2.59
C ASN A 131 -20.26 -3.43 3.56
N ILE A 132 -19.52 -4.54 3.62
CA ILE A 132 -19.80 -5.65 4.57
C ILE A 132 -19.39 -5.27 6.00
N LEU A 133 -18.30 -4.50 6.15
CA LEU A 133 -17.68 -4.21 7.45
C LEU A 133 -18.13 -2.89 8.08
N ARG A 134 -18.89 -2.06 7.36
CA ARG A 134 -19.42 -0.76 7.83
C ARG A 134 -20.74 -0.93 8.57
#